data_AF-A0A517VDJ4-F1
#
_entry.id   AF-A0A517VDJ4-F1
#
_cell.length_a   1.000
_cell.length_b   1.000
_cell.length_c   1.000
_cell.angle_alpha   90.00
_cell.angle_beta   90.00
_cell.angle_gamma   90.00
#
_symmetry.space_group_name_H-M   'P 1'
#
loop_
_entity.id
_entity.type
_entity.pdbx_description
1 polymer ?
#
loop_
_entity_poly.entity_id
_entity_poly.type
_entity_poly.pdbx_seq_one_letter_code
_entity_poly.pdbx_strand_id
1 'polypeptide(L)'
;MQRWISIGVVLVLIVLVISLLLPAVHQSREAARKSVSKNNLKQIGLAVLNYEDAHRCMPSGGVIREDGTAMQGWLTMFLPFMDASPDYNRINMHTAWYSPANLDVTETIRPAYLNPDARANYTSTGFGLTHYQGNPHLFCRNSSVTFDQMEMGTAHTWVAGEVAGNYQPWAYPFNWRPLGKQLCTGPESFGYPNWKGGHLLFADGSVSFFSDQTSQEILNQFVSAPPVPALEQMMIPDKQFETGIFDWKYMPLQTDQHSDRSYFVKLFEISDEQPILIQLFRSNHRELQEEEKQLVDMEEIRTFSVPRLLLRIDKTTDISQALKTSSLSEDASPAQMKVILNRLQALQEQLP
;
A
#
# COMPACT_ATOMS: atom_id res chain seq x y z
N MET A 1 3.53 48.15 40.28
CA MET A 1 2.19 47.86 39.73
C MET A 1 2.14 47.99 38.20
N GLN A 2 2.68 49.05 37.60
CA GLN A 2 2.69 49.31 36.14
C GLN A 2 3.41 48.26 35.26
N ARG A 3 4.47 47.61 35.77
CA ARG A 3 5.19 46.54 35.04
C ARG A 3 4.34 45.28 34.80
N TRP A 4 3.49 44.91 35.76
CA TRP A 4 2.63 43.72 35.64
C TRP A 4 1.50 43.92 34.63
N ILE A 5 0.93 45.14 34.57
CA ILE A 5 -0.09 45.51 33.60
C ILE A 5 0.47 45.41 32.17
N SER A 6 1.66 45.95 31.95
CA SER A 6 2.29 45.97 30.62
C SER A 6 2.58 44.55 30.10
N ILE A 7 3.08 43.66 30.98
CA ILE A 7 3.32 42.25 30.64
C ILE A 7 1.99 41.52 30.37
N GLY A 8 0.96 41.79 31.17
CA GLY A 8 -0.37 41.20 30.99
C GLY A 8 -1.01 41.53 29.64
N VAL A 9 -0.91 42.79 29.20
CA VAL A 9 -1.44 43.23 27.89
C VAL A 9 -0.74 42.48 26.75
N VAL A 10 0.59 42.36 26.79
CA VAL A 10 1.36 41.65 25.76
C VAL A 10 0.96 40.17 25.71
N LEU A 11 0.79 39.51 26.87
CA LEU A 11 0.37 38.12 26.93
C LEU A 11 -1.02 37.92 26.30
N VAL A 12 -1.98 38.80 26.64
CA VAL A 12 -3.34 38.74 26.08
C VAL A 12 -3.32 38.87 24.56
N LEU A 13 -2.50 39.78 24.02
CA LEU A 13 -2.35 39.93 22.57
C LEU A 13 -1.75 38.69 21.91
N ILE A 14 -0.72 38.07 22.51
CA ILE A 14 -0.13 36.82 21.98
C ILE A 14 -1.18 35.71 21.94
N VAL A 15 -1.95 35.51 23.03
CA VAL A 15 -3.00 34.49 23.08
C VAL A 15 -4.08 34.74 22.03
N LEU A 16 -4.48 36.01 21.83
CA LEU A 16 -5.45 36.38 20.80
C LEU A 16 -4.94 36.04 19.38
N VAL A 17 -3.69 36.41 19.08
CA VAL A 17 -3.08 36.14 17.77
C VAL A 17 -2.97 34.63 17.53
N ILE A 18 -2.49 33.85 18.50
CA ILE A 18 -2.40 32.38 18.39
C ILE A 18 -3.79 31.76 18.17
N SER A 19 -4.82 32.24 18.90
CA SER A 19 -6.19 31.73 18.78
C SER A 19 -6.78 31.95 17.38
N LEU A 20 -6.40 33.04 16.71
CA LEU A 20 -6.82 33.32 15.34
C LEU A 20 -6.02 32.51 14.30
N LEU A 21 -4.75 32.20 14.59
CA LEU A 21 -3.87 31.46 13.68
C LEU A 21 -4.09 29.95 13.69
N LEU A 22 -4.39 29.34 14.85
CA LEU A 22 -4.53 27.88 14.97
C LEU A 22 -5.60 27.29 14.02
N PRO A 23 -6.84 27.84 13.93
CA PRO A 23 -7.85 27.30 13.01
C PRO A 23 -7.41 27.37 11.55
N ALA A 24 -6.71 28.44 11.16
CA ALA A 24 -6.22 28.62 9.80
C ALA A 24 -5.10 27.62 9.45
N VAL A 25 -4.19 27.34 10.39
CA VAL A 25 -3.13 26.33 10.20
C VAL A 25 -3.74 24.93 10.04
N HIS A 26 -4.75 24.57 10.83
CA HIS A 26 -5.41 23.28 10.70
C HIS A 26 -6.13 23.12 9.35
N GLN A 27 -6.87 24.14 8.91
CA GLN A 27 -7.54 24.13 7.60
C GLN A 27 -6.54 24.02 6.44
N SER A 28 -5.41 24.74 6.52
CA SER A 28 -4.34 24.66 5.52
C SER A 28 -3.73 23.27 5.44
N ARG A 29 -3.47 22.62 6.58
CA ARG A 29 -2.93 21.25 6.62
C ARG A 29 -3.91 20.22 6.07
N GLU A 30 -5.20 20.35 6.37
CA GLU A 30 -6.23 19.47 5.80
C GLU A 30 -6.34 19.65 4.28
N ALA A 31 -6.36 20.89 3.79
CA ALA A 31 -6.36 21.17 2.36
C ALA A 31 -5.12 20.60 1.65
N ALA A 32 -3.94 20.68 2.29
CA ALA A 32 -2.72 20.06 1.77
C ALA A 32 -2.84 18.53 1.66
N ARG A 33 -3.37 17.85 2.69
CA ARG A 33 -3.60 16.40 2.65
C ARG A 33 -4.61 15.99 1.57
N LYS A 34 -5.69 16.75 1.40
CA LYS A 34 -6.66 16.57 0.30
C LYS A 34 -5.96 16.71 -1.07
N SER A 35 -5.12 17.72 -1.22
CA SER A 35 -4.36 17.95 -2.46
C SER A 35 -3.41 16.81 -2.78
N VAL A 36 -2.70 16.29 -1.77
CA VAL A 36 -1.81 15.13 -1.92
C VAL A 36 -2.61 13.88 -2.31
N SER A 37 -3.75 13.61 -1.68
CA SER A 37 -4.58 12.45 -2.04
C SER A 37 -5.17 12.57 -3.44
N LYS A 38 -5.59 13.78 -3.84
CA LYS A 38 -5.98 14.07 -5.23
C LYS A 38 -4.83 13.80 -6.21
N ASN A 39 -3.61 14.18 -5.85
CA ASN A 39 -2.42 13.95 -6.66
C ASN A 39 -2.08 12.45 -6.78
N ASN A 40 -2.24 11.68 -5.69
CA ASN A 40 -2.09 10.23 -5.69
C ASN A 40 -3.06 9.57 -6.69
N LEU A 41 -4.35 9.94 -6.64
CA LEU A 41 -5.33 9.49 -7.64
C LEU A 41 -4.99 9.97 -9.06
N LYS A 42 -4.40 11.16 -9.23
CA LYS A 42 -3.92 11.63 -10.53
C LYS A 42 -2.77 10.79 -11.07
N GLN A 43 -1.85 10.33 -10.23
CA GLN A 43 -0.80 9.39 -10.62
C GLN A 43 -1.41 8.05 -11.05
N ILE A 44 -2.39 7.53 -10.29
CA ILE A 44 -3.15 6.33 -10.69
C ILE A 44 -3.86 6.56 -12.02
N GLY A 45 -4.49 7.72 -12.22
CA GLY A 45 -5.14 8.09 -13.48
C GLY A 45 -4.19 8.14 -14.67
N LEU A 46 -2.98 8.68 -14.47
CA LEU A 46 -1.93 8.65 -15.50
C LEU A 46 -1.52 7.20 -15.81
N ALA A 47 -1.35 6.36 -14.79
CA ALA A 47 -1.04 4.95 -14.97
C ALA A 47 -2.16 4.19 -15.70
N VAL A 48 -3.42 4.52 -15.45
CA VAL A 48 -4.59 3.98 -16.17
C VAL A 48 -4.50 4.31 -17.66
N LEU A 49 -4.29 5.58 -18.00
CA LEU A 49 -4.19 6.02 -19.40
C LEU A 49 -2.99 5.38 -20.12
N ASN A 50 -1.83 5.31 -19.45
CA ASN A 50 -0.64 4.68 -20.02
C ASN A 50 -0.80 3.17 -20.20
N TYR A 51 -1.47 2.50 -19.25
CA TYR A 51 -1.77 1.08 -19.36
C TYR A 51 -2.72 0.81 -20.53
N GLU A 52 -3.77 1.63 -20.66
CA GLU A 52 -4.73 1.51 -21.76
C GLU A 52 -4.07 1.79 -23.12
N ASP A 53 -3.19 2.78 -23.24
CA ASP A 53 -2.49 3.01 -24.51
C ASP A 53 -1.58 1.83 -24.89
N ALA A 54 -0.94 1.19 -23.89
CA ALA A 54 -0.06 0.05 -24.13
C ALA A 54 -0.81 -1.27 -24.41
N HIS A 55 -1.94 -1.51 -23.72
CA HIS A 55 -2.65 -2.81 -23.73
C HIS A 55 -4.01 -2.77 -24.43
N ARG A 56 -4.52 -1.57 -24.78
CA ARG A 56 -5.83 -1.30 -25.40
C ARG A 56 -7.03 -1.74 -24.57
N CYS A 57 -6.82 -1.95 -23.27
CA CYS A 57 -7.85 -2.29 -22.29
C CYS A 57 -7.39 -1.92 -20.89
N MET A 58 -8.33 -1.88 -19.95
CA MET A 58 -8.08 -1.84 -18.51
C MET A 58 -7.55 -3.20 -18.04
N PRO A 59 -6.66 -3.23 -17.02
CA PRO A 59 -6.25 -4.49 -16.45
C PRO A 59 -7.44 -5.17 -15.79
N SER A 60 -7.36 -6.49 -15.67
CA SER A 60 -8.29 -7.22 -14.82
C SER A 60 -8.25 -6.69 -13.39
N GLY A 61 -9.42 -6.59 -12.73
CA GLY A 61 -9.47 -6.26 -11.31
C GLY A 61 -8.64 -7.21 -10.45
N GLY A 62 -8.69 -8.48 -10.84
CA GLY A 62 -7.88 -9.53 -10.29
C GLY A 62 -8.00 -10.79 -11.15
N VAL A 63 -6.85 -11.41 -11.40
CA VAL A 63 -6.79 -12.68 -12.12
C VAL A 63 -7.03 -13.82 -11.14
N ILE A 64 -8.10 -14.57 -11.35
CA ILE A 64 -8.45 -15.75 -10.56
C ILE A 64 -8.37 -16.96 -11.48
N ARG A 65 -7.47 -17.88 -11.16
CA ARG A 65 -7.31 -19.13 -11.91
C ARG A 65 -8.52 -20.03 -11.74
N GLU A 66 -8.64 -21.01 -12.65
CA GLU A 66 -9.71 -22.02 -12.61
C GLU A 66 -9.71 -22.84 -11.31
N ASP A 67 -8.54 -23.04 -10.70
CA ASP A 67 -8.39 -23.71 -9.40
C ASP A 67 -8.77 -22.82 -8.20
N GLY A 68 -9.26 -21.60 -8.45
CA GLY A 68 -9.61 -20.62 -7.43
C GLY A 68 -8.42 -19.83 -6.87
N THR A 69 -7.20 -20.07 -7.36
CA THR A 69 -6.02 -19.34 -6.89
C THR A 69 -6.11 -17.87 -7.27
N ALA A 70 -6.06 -17.03 -6.24
CA ALA A 70 -6.08 -15.58 -6.37
C ALA A 70 -4.68 -15.06 -6.73
N MET A 71 -4.53 -14.54 -7.94
CA MET A 71 -3.27 -13.98 -8.46
C MET A 71 -3.19 -12.48 -8.09
N GLN A 72 -2.57 -11.66 -8.94
CA GLN A 72 -2.35 -10.23 -8.67
C GLN A 72 -3.60 -9.39 -8.94
N GLY A 73 -3.78 -8.32 -8.16
CA GLY A 73 -4.80 -7.29 -8.39
C GLY A 73 -4.35 -6.16 -9.32
N TRP A 74 -5.31 -5.37 -9.80
CA TRP A 74 -5.13 -4.31 -10.81
C TRP A 74 -4.04 -3.27 -10.48
N LEU A 75 -3.89 -2.86 -9.21
CA LEU A 75 -2.83 -1.92 -8.80
C LEU A 75 -1.43 -2.46 -9.09
N THR A 76 -1.25 -3.80 -9.06
CA THR A 76 0.01 -4.45 -9.42
C THR A 76 0.37 -4.19 -10.88
N MET A 77 -0.63 -4.15 -11.77
CA MET A 77 -0.43 -3.91 -13.20
C MET A 77 -0.03 -2.47 -13.50
N PHE A 78 -0.26 -1.54 -12.56
CA PHE A 78 0.07 -0.13 -12.71
C PHE A 78 1.48 0.22 -12.22
N LEU A 79 2.18 -0.67 -11.52
CA LEU A 79 3.53 -0.39 -11.03
C LEU A 79 4.53 0.12 -12.10
N PRO A 80 4.56 -0.44 -13.33
CA PRO A 80 5.43 0.08 -14.39
C PRO A 80 5.07 1.49 -14.86
N PHE A 81 3.81 1.90 -14.69
CA PHE A 81 3.24 3.14 -15.24
C PHE A 81 3.12 4.28 -14.20
N MET A 82 3.46 4.01 -12.94
CA MET A 82 3.47 5.00 -11.85
C MET A 82 4.84 5.70 -11.79
N ASP A 83 5.82 5.09 -11.12
CA ASP A 83 7.18 5.64 -10.93
C ASP A 83 8.25 4.79 -11.65
N ALA A 84 7.87 4.09 -12.73
CA ALA A 84 8.70 3.07 -13.37
C ALA A 84 9.27 2.05 -12.36
N SER A 85 8.43 1.64 -11.40
CA SER A 85 8.90 0.91 -10.22
C SER A 85 9.56 -0.43 -10.62
N PRO A 86 10.81 -0.69 -10.18
CA PRO A 86 11.48 -1.97 -10.47
C PRO A 86 10.78 -3.16 -9.78
N ASP A 87 9.89 -2.89 -8.84
CA ASP A 87 9.15 -3.90 -8.09
C ASP A 87 8.28 -4.80 -8.97
N TYR A 88 7.78 -4.30 -10.09
CA TYR A 88 6.97 -5.10 -11.01
C TYR A 88 7.75 -6.34 -11.49
N ASN A 89 9.02 -6.16 -11.86
CA ASN A 89 9.88 -7.23 -12.36
C ASN A 89 10.26 -8.25 -11.27
N ARG A 90 10.00 -7.93 -9.99
CA ARG A 90 10.30 -8.76 -8.83
C ARG A 90 9.11 -9.62 -8.41
N ILE A 91 7.92 -9.33 -8.93
CA ILE A 91 6.70 -10.10 -8.68
C ILE A 91 6.69 -11.34 -9.58
N ASN A 92 6.56 -12.51 -8.97
CA ASN A 92 6.28 -13.74 -9.67
C ASN A 92 4.78 -13.80 -10.04
N MET A 93 4.49 -13.51 -11.31
CA MET A 93 3.13 -13.54 -11.88
C MET A 93 2.56 -14.96 -12.01
N HIS A 94 3.36 -16.01 -11.82
CA HIS A 94 2.93 -17.41 -11.88
C HIS A 94 2.53 -17.98 -10.51
N THR A 95 2.61 -17.20 -9.44
CA THR A 95 2.18 -17.60 -8.10
C THR A 95 1.12 -16.65 -7.55
N ALA A 96 0.42 -17.08 -6.50
CA ALA A 96 -0.56 -16.25 -5.81
C ALA A 96 0.08 -14.93 -5.31
N TRP A 97 -0.72 -13.87 -5.20
CA TRP A 97 -0.21 -12.56 -4.75
C TRP A 97 0.44 -12.62 -3.36
N TYR A 98 -0.10 -13.44 -2.46
CA TYR A 98 0.40 -13.62 -1.09
C TYR A 98 1.49 -14.68 -0.96
N SER A 99 1.98 -15.25 -2.08
CA SER A 99 3.02 -16.28 -2.02
C SER A 99 4.32 -15.73 -1.43
N PRO A 100 5.15 -16.54 -0.74
CA PRO A 100 6.42 -16.10 -0.17
C PRO A 100 7.36 -15.39 -1.15
N ALA A 101 7.28 -15.74 -2.44
CA ALA A 101 8.06 -15.11 -3.50
C ALA A 101 7.70 -13.63 -3.75
N ASN A 102 6.48 -13.22 -3.40
CA ASN A 102 5.96 -11.88 -3.66
C ASN A 102 5.90 -11.00 -2.41
N LEU A 103 6.12 -11.57 -1.21
CA LEU A 103 5.92 -10.87 0.06
C LEU A 103 6.74 -9.58 0.17
N ASP A 104 8.03 -9.61 -0.20
CA ASP A 104 8.88 -8.41 -0.12
C ASP A 104 8.29 -7.21 -0.88
N VAL A 105 7.64 -7.46 -2.02
CA VAL A 105 6.97 -6.42 -2.80
C VAL A 105 5.60 -6.09 -2.20
N THR A 106 4.74 -7.09 -1.95
CA THR A 106 3.35 -6.87 -1.49
C THR A 106 3.23 -6.31 -0.06
N GLU A 107 4.28 -6.48 0.75
CA GLU A 107 4.41 -5.91 2.09
C GLU A 107 5.02 -4.52 2.06
N THR A 108 5.46 -4.01 0.90
CA THR A 108 5.94 -2.63 0.78
C THR A 108 4.76 -1.67 0.61
N ILE A 109 4.70 -0.64 1.46
CA ILE A 109 3.72 0.45 1.29
C ILE A 109 4.08 1.34 0.10
N ARG A 110 3.07 1.90 -0.53
CA ARG A 110 3.23 2.81 -1.67
C ARG A 110 2.52 4.11 -1.33
N PRO A 111 3.25 5.22 -1.07
CA PRO A 111 2.64 6.49 -0.73
C PRO A 111 1.56 6.95 -1.72
N ALA A 112 1.74 6.65 -3.02
CA ALA A 112 0.76 6.91 -4.07
C ALA A 112 -0.56 6.13 -3.93
N TYR A 113 -0.59 5.06 -3.13
CA TYR A 113 -1.80 4.27 -2.85
C TYR A 113 -2.41 4.59 -1.48
N LEU A 114 -1.82 5.52 -0.72
CA LEU A 114 -2.29 5.88 0.61
C LEU A 114 -2.88 7.29 0.64
N ASN A 115 -4.03 7.44 1.29
CA ASN A 115 -4.50 8.73 1.77
C ASN A 115 -3.57 9.22 2.92
N PRO A 116 -2.96 10.40 2.83
CA PRO A 116 -2.03 10.94 3.83
C PRO A 116 -2.67 11.33 5.18
N ASP A 117 -4.00 11.27 5.28
CA ASP A 117 -4.72 11.48 6.53
C ASP A 117 -5.17 10.17 7.19
N ALA A 118 -5.21 9.07 6.44
CA ALA A 118 -5.45 7.75 6.99
C ALA A 118 -4.23 7.28 7.79
N ARG A 119 -4.48 6.63 8.92
CA ARG A 119 -3.41 6.17 9.84
C ARG A 119 -2.94 4.75 9.57
N ALA A 120 -3.83 3.88 9.11
CA ALA A 120 -3.51 2.48 8.90
C ALA A 120 -2.71 2.33 7.61
N ASN A 121 -1.53 1.72 7.66
CA ASN A 121 -0.68 1.53 6.49
C ASN A 121 -0.49 0.06 6.12
N TYR A 122 -0.76 -0.85 7.07
CA TYR A 122 -0.58 -2.28 6.91
C TYR A 122 -1.76 -3.09 7.45
N THR A 123 -1.88 -4.32 6.97
CA THR A 123 -2.65 -5.37 7.65
C THR A 123 -1.89 -5.88 8.88
N SER A 124 -2.58 -6.52 9.82
CA SER A 124 -1.93 -7.24 10.96
C SER A 124 -1.00 -8.37 10.52
N THR A 125 -1.06 -8.75 9.23
CA THR A 125 -0.21 -9.76 8.60
C THR A 125 0.95 -9.18 7.77
N GLY A 126 1.12 -7.85 7.75
CA GLY A 126 2.28 -7.19 7.15
C GLY A 126 2.09 -6.67 5.73
N PHE A 127 0.94 -6.89 5.09
CA PHE A 127 0.70 -6.42 3.73
C PHE A 127 0.48 -4.91 3.68
N GLY A 128 1.09 -4.24 2.69
CA GLY A 128 0.87 -2.81 2.47
C GLY A 128 -0.55 -2.54 1.99
N LEU A 129 -1.20 -1.54 2.55
CA LEU A 129 -2.59 -1.20 2.21
C LEU A 129 -2.71 -0.30 0.98
N THR A 130 -3.94 -0.23 0.47
CA THR A 130 -4.42 0.90 -0.34
C THR A 130 -5.58 1.60 0.38
N HIS A 131 -5.67 2.91 0.19
CA HIS A 131 -6.81 3.75 0.58
C HIS A 131 -7.71 4.12 -0.61
N TYR A 132 -7.45 3.52 -1.78
CA TYR A 132 -8.23 3.68 -3.00
C TYR A 132 -8.67 2.31 -3.52
N GLN A 133 -9.96 2.14 -3.80
CA GLN A 133 -10.51 0.91 -4.38
C GLN A 133 -11.15 1.16 -5.74
N GLY A 134 -11.13 0.14 -6.58
CA GLY A 134 -11.58 0.23 -7.96
C GLY A 134 -13.11 0.14 -8.14
N ASN A 135 -13.57 0.60 -9.29
CA ASN A 135 -14.92 0.40 -9.79
C ASN A 135 -15.12 -1.07 -10.19
N PRO A 136 -16.10 -1.80 -9.60
CA PRO A 136 -16.38 -3.19 -9.98
C PRO A 136 -16.79 -3.35 -11.44
N HIS A 137 -17.28 -2.30 -12.10
CA HIS A 137 -17.62 -2.35 -13.52
C HIS A 137 -16.40 -2.44 -14.44
N LEU A 138 -15.26 -1.91 -14.00
CA LEU A 138 -14.01 -1.91 -14.77
C LEU A 138 -13.04 -3.00 -14.27
N PHE A 139 -12.94 -3.12 -12.96
CA PHE A 139 -11.99 -3.98 -12.26
C PHE A 139 -12.71 -5.17 -11.61
N CYS A 140 -13.54 -5.91 -12.33
CA CYS A 140 -14.09 -7.17 -11.83
C CYS A 140 -13.16 -8.36 -12.13
N ARG A 141 -13.51 -9.53 -11.57
CA ARG A 141 -12.77 -10.78 -11.75
C ARG A 141 -12.58 -11.11 -13.23
N ASN A 142 -11.33 -11.36 -13.62
CA ASN A 142 -10.93 -11.75 -14.98
C ASN A 142 -11.45 -10.80 -16.09
N SER A 143 -11.69 -9.51 -15.74
CA SER A 143 -12.12 -8.50 -16.71
C SER A 143 -11.03 -8.08 -17.70
N SER A 144 -11.46 -7.52 -18.82
CA SER A 144 -10.63 -6.79 -19.78
C SER A 144 -11.53 -5.75 -20.48
N VAL A 145 -11.75 -4.64 -19.79
CA VAL A 145 -12.69 -3.60 -20.24
C VAL A 145 -11.99 -2.60 -21.14
N THR A 146 -12.57 -2.25 -22.28
CA THR A 146 -12.01 -1.22 -23.18
C THR A 146 -12.70 0.13 -23.00
N PHE A 147 -12.06 1.22 -23.43
CA PHE A 147 -12.69 2.55 -23.40
C PHE A 147 -13.93 2.62 -24.31
N ASP A 148 -13.97 1.88 -25.40
CA ASP A 148 -15.15 1.79 -26.28
C ASP A 148 -16.40 1.23 -25.57
N GLN A 149 -16.23 0.43 -24.52
CA GLN A 149 -17.34 -0.11 -23.72
C GLN A 149 -17.92 0.92 -22.74
N MET A 150 -17.27 2.07 -22.56
CA MET A 150 -17.72 3.15 -21.69
C MET A 150 -18.68 4.08 -22.46
N GLU A 151 -19.92 3.65 -22.66
CA GLU A 151 -20.88 4.33 -23.53
C GLU A 151 -21.19 5.79 -23.12
N MET A 152 -21.03 6.12 -21.84
CA MET A 152 -21.21 7.48 -21.29
C MET A 152 -19.98 8.38 -21.49
N GLY A 153 -18.91 7.85 -22.08
CA GLY A 153 -17.62 8.48 -22.26
C GLY A 153 -16.71 8.38 -21.02
N THR A 154 -15.40 8.43 -21.25
CA THR A 154 -14.37 8.26 -20.20
C THR A 154 -14.45 9.31 -19.09
N ALA A 155 -14.89 10.53 -19.40
CA ALA A 155 -15.09 11.60 -18.43
C ALA A 155 -16.27 11.39 -17.46
N HIS A 156 -17.20 10.48 -17.77
CA HIS A 156 -18.35 10.16 -16.92
C HIS A 156 -18.27 8.75 -16.32
N THR A 157 -17.19 8.02 -16.58
CA THR A 157 -16.95 6.69 -16.02
C THR A 157 -15.87 6.79 -14.95
N TRP A 158 -16.27 6.61 -13.69
CA TRP A 158 -15.34 6.57 -12.57
C TRP A 158 -14.54 5.27 -12.56
N VAL A 159 -13.29 5.34 -12.12
CA VAL A 159 -12.31 4.25 -12.14
C VAL A 159 -11.98 3.77 -10.75
N ALA A 160 -11.65 4.69 -9.84
CA ALA A 160 -11.29 4.38 -8.46
C ALA A 160 -11.68 5.55 -7.56
N GLY A 161 -11.77 5.31 -6.26
CA GLY A 161 -12.11 6.35 -5.29
C GLY A 161 -11.51 6.09 -3.92
N GLU A 162 -11.43 7.16 -3.13
CA GLU A 162 -11.05 7.11 -1.72
C GLU A 162 -12.06 6.31 -0.92
N VAL A 163 -11.61 5.38 -0.07
CA VAL A 163 -12.49 4.58 0.79
C VAL A 163 -12.42 5.02 2.26
N ALA A 164 -13.53 4.84 2.98
CA ALA A 164 -13.67 5.28 4.37
C ALA A 164 -13.01 4.34 5.40
N GLY A 165 -12.83 3.08 5.03
CA GLY A 165 -12.33 2.03 5.90
C GLY A 165 -12.30 0.68 5.19
N ASN A 166 -12.20 -0.39 5.98
CA ASN A 166 -12.07 -1.78 5.50
C ASN A 166 -11.06 -1.86 4.35
N TYR A 167 -9.91 -1.25 4.62
CA TYR A 167 -8.80 -1.15 3.67
C TYR A 167 -8.29 -2.53 3.32
N GLN A 168 -7.79 -2.64 2.10
CA GLN A 168 -7.32 -3.90 1.54
C GLN A 168 -5.85 -3.78 1.18
N PRO A 169 -5.11 -4.89 1.17
CA PRO A 169 -3.77 -4.92 0.58
C PRO A 169 -3.82 -4.39 -0.85
N TRP A 170 -2.87 -3.53 -1.23
CA TRP A 170 -2.89 -2.95 -2.57
C TRP A 170 -2.79 -4.04 -3.67
N ALA A 171 -2.06 -5.13 -3.39
CA ALA A 171 -1.88 -6.25 -4.32
C ALA A 171 -3.07 -7.23 -4.36
N TYR A 172 -4.06 -7.07 -3.48
CA TYR A 172 -5.18 -8.01 -3.35
C TYR A 172 -6.04 -8.02 -4.63
N PRO A 173 -6.37 -9.19 -5.20
CA PRO A 173 -7.11 -9.31 -6.46
C PRO A 173 -8.62 -9.14 -6.31
N PHE A 174 -9.12 -8.64 -5.18
CA PHE A 174 -10.54 -8.27 -5.01
C PHE A 174 -10.70 -6.83 -4.53
N ASN A 175 -9.77 -5.97 -4.96
CA ASN A 175 -9.62 -4.58 -4.56
C ASN A 175 -10.54 -3.62 -5.32
N TRP A 176 -11.82 -3.90 -5.23
CA TRP A 176 -12.92 -3.08 -5.73
C TRP A 176 -14.09 -3.14 -4.77
N ARG A 177 -15.01 -2.18 -4.87
CA ARG A 177 -16.29 -2.21 -4.15
C ARG A 177 -17.33 -1.33 -4.83
N PRO A 178 -18.63 -1.62 -4.67
CA PRO A 178 -19.69 -0.74 -5.19
C PRO A 178 -19.61 0.66 -4.56
N LEU A 179 -19.87 1.71 -5.35
CA LEU A 179 -19.84 3.10 -4.88
C LEU A 179 -20.86 3.39 -3.77
N GLY A 180 -22.01 2.72 -3.82
CA GLY A 180 -23.13 2.95 -2.92
C GLY A 180 -23.97 4.18 -3.31
N LYS A 181 -24.95 4.51 -2.46
CA LYS A 181 -25.88 5.64 -2.70
C LYS A 181 -25.50 6.93 -1.98
N GLN A 182 -24.51 6.87 -1.09
CA GLN A 182 -24.02 8.00 -0.31
C GLN A 182 -22.60 7.72 0.17
N LEU A 183 -21.78 8.78 0.21
CA LEU A 183 -20.40 8.73 0.69
C LEU A 183 -20.33 8.87 2.23
N CYS A 184 -19.26 8.39 2.84
CA CYS A 184 -18.96 8.53 4.27
C CYS A 184 -20.02 7.92 5.21
N THR A 185 -20.72 6.86 4.79
CA THR A 185 -21.77 6.20 5.60
C THR A 185 -21.25 5.10 6.52
N GLY A 186 -19.98 4.73 6.38
CA GLY A 186 -19.32 3.71 7.22
C GLY A 186 -18.08 3.12 6.55
N PRO A 187 -17.43 2.13 7.18
CA PRO A 187 -16.18 1.53 6.69
C PRO A 187 -16.28 0.91 5.28
N GLU A 188 -17.47 0.50 4.85
CA GLU A 188 -17.70 -0.07 3.52
C GLU A 188 -17.94 0.99 2.43
N SER A 189 -18.07 2.27 2.78
CA SER A 189 -18.37 3.33 1.84
C SER A 189 -17.11 3.95 1.22
N PHE A 190 -17.31 4.66 0.10
CA PHE A 190 -16.34 5.63 -0.41
C PHE A 190 -16.45 6.96 0.34
N GLY A 191 -15.39 7.76 0.25
CA GLY A 191 -15.23 9.02 0.96
C GLY A 191 -14.39 8.88 2.22
N TYR A 192 -13.81 9.98 2.67
CA TYR A 192 -13.06 10.07 3.91
C TYR A 192 -13.85 10.91 4.93
N PRO A 193 -14.36 10.32 6.04
CA PRO A 193 -15.29 10.99 6.94
C PRO A 193 -14.81 12.34 7.50
N ASN A 194 -13.51 12.48 7.81
CA ASN A 194 -12.97 13.73 8.33
C ASN A 194 -13.03 14.86 7.28
N TRP A 195 -13.08 14.51 6.00
CA TRP A 195 -13.19 15.45 4.89
C TRP A 195 -14.63 15.69 4.44
N LYS A 196 -15.60 14.95 4.99
CA LYS A 196 -17.02 14.99 4.61
C LYS A 196 -17.24 14.77 3.11
N GLY A 197 -16.50 13.83 2.55
CA GLY A 197 -16.50 13.53 1.13
C GLY A 197 -15.23 12.82 0.71
N GLY A 198 -15.05 12.62 -0.60
CA GLY A 198 -13.83 12.04 -1.14
C GLY A 198 -13.68 12.30 -2.62
N HIS A 199 -12.48 12.01 -3.10
CA HIS A 199 -12.13 12.10 -4.50
C HIS A 199 -12.50 10.82 -5.25
N LEU A 200 -13.05 11.00 -6.44
CA LEU A 200 -13.20 9.96 -7.46
C LEU A 200 -12.32 10.30 -8.65
N LEU A 201 -11.61 9.28 -9.14
CA LEU A 201 -10.86 9.28 -10.39
C LEU A 201 -11.78 8.83 -11.52
N PHE A 202 -11.69 9.50 -12.68
CA PHE A 202 -12.40 9.15 -13.91
C PHE A 202 -11.45 8.57 -14.96
N ALA A 203 -12.01 7.87 -15.95
CA ALA A 203 -11.24 7.15 -16.97
C ALA A 203 -10.47 8.08 -17.92
N ASP A 204 -10.85 9.36 -17.99
CA ASP A 204 -10.07 10.40 -18.67
C ASP A 204 -8.88 10.93 -17.84
N GLY A 205 -8.64 10.37 -16.65
CA GLY A 205 -7.61 10.82 -15.72
C GLY A 205 -8.00 12.05 -14.89
N SER A 206 -9.23 12.57 -15.03
CA SER A 206 -9.73 13.67 -14.18
C SER A 206 -10.02 13.17 -12.76
N VAL A 207 -9.85 14.05 -11.76
CA VAL A 207 -10.11 13.71 -10.35
C VAL A 207 -10.94 14.83 -9.74
N SER A 208 -12.10 14.47 -9.22
CA SER A 208 -13.11 15.40 -8.69
C SER A 208 -13.51 15.02 -7.27
N PHE A 209 -13.75 16.02 -6.44
CA PHE A 209 -14.19 15.83 -5.06
C PHE A 209 -15.72 15.83 -4.99
N PHE A 210 -16.28 14.84 -4.30
CA PHE A 210 -17.71 14.72 -4.03
C PHE A 210 -17.94 14.76 -2.52
N SER A 211 -18.87 15.60 -2.07
CA SER A 211 -19.21 15.70 -0.65
C SER A 211 -20.14 14.56 -0.21
N ASP A 212 -20.25 14.35 1.10
CA ASP A 212 -21.23 13.46 1.73
C ASP A 212 -22.70 13.90 1.53
N GLN A 213 -22.91 15.11 0.99
CA GLN A 213 -24.19 15.68 0.57
C GLN A 213 -24.46 15.55 -0.94
N THR A 214 -23.56 14.90 -1.70
CA THR A 214 -23.79 14.65 -3.13
C THR A 214 -25.10 13.91 -3.33
N SER A 215 -25.92 14.34 -4.30
CA SER A 215 -27.25 13.78 -4.49
C SER A 215 -27.17 12.30 -4.90
N GLN A 216 -28.16 11.52 -4.47
CA GLN A 216 -28.21 10.09 -4.77
C GLN A 216 -28.37 9.87 -6.29
N GLU A 217 -29.02 10.79 -6.99
CA GLU A 217 -29.20 10.72 -8.44
C GLU A 217 -27.85 10.72 -9.17
N ILE A 218 -26.90 11.57 -8.77
CA ILE A 218 -25.56 11.63 -9.36
C ILE A 218 -24.80 10.31 -9.09
N LEU A 219 -24.82 9.84 -7.84
CA LEU A 219 -24.12 8.60 -7.48
C LEU A 219 -24.75 7.38 -8.18
N ASN A 220 -26.07 7.35 -8.32
CA ASN A 220 -26.78 6.29 -9.04
C ASN A 220 -26.42 6.27 -10.53
N GLN A 221 -26.18 7.43 -11.17
CA GLN A 221 -25.68 7.48 -12.55
C GLN A 221 -24.30 6.84 -12.69
N PHE A 222 -23.41 7.05 -11.72
CA PHE A 222 -22.09 6.41 -11.70
C PHE A 222 -22.16 4.90 -11.44
N VAL A 223 -23.09 4.46 -10.59
CA VAL A 223 -23.30 3.03 -10.28
C VAL A 223 -23.92 2.29 -11.46
N SER A 224 -24.78 2.93 -12.25
CA SER A 224 -25.43 2.29 -13.40
C SER A 224 -24.68 2.45 -14.72
N ALA A 225 -23.57 3.19 -14.73
CA ALA A 225 -22.80 3.47 -15.94
C ALA A 225 -22.23 2.18 -16.57
N PRO A 226 -22.39 1.98 -17.89
CA PRO A 226 -21.81 0.85 -18.60
C PRO A 226 -20.27 0.92 -18.68
N PRO A 227 -19.60 -0.22 -18.85
CA PRO A 227 -20.17 -1.56 -18.98
C PRO A 227 -20.66 -2.13 -17.64
N VAL A 228 -21.70 -2.98 -17.68
CA VAL A 228 -22.22 -3.67 -16.48
C VAL A 228 -21.81 -5.14 -16.54
N PRO A 229 -20.89 -5.61 -15.68
CA PRO A 229 -20.44 -7.01 -15.68
C PRO A 229 -21.52 -7.97 -15.18
N ALA A 230 -21.27 -9.27 -15.35
CA ALA A 230 -22.06 -10.29 -14.69
C ALA A 230 -21.90 -10.21 -13.16
N LEU A 231 -22.97 -10.47 -12.41
CA LEU A 231 -22.96 -10.41 -10.94
C LEU A 231 -21.85 -11.26 -10.33
N GLU A 232 -21.62 -12.46 -10.87
CA GLU A 232 -20.58 -13.39 -10.42
C GLU A 232 -19.16 -12.81 -10.52
N GLN A 233 -18.90 -11.96 -11.52
CA GLN A 233 -17.58 -11.31 -11.69
C GLN A 233 -17.35 -10.21 -10.66
N MET A 234 -18.42 -9.58 -10.19
CA MET A 234 -18.36 -8.49 -9.21
C MET A 234 -18.32 -8.99 -7.76
N MET A 235 -18.60 -10.28 -7.52
CA MET A 235 -18.57 -10.87 -6.18
C MET A 235 -17.18 -10.80 -5.55
N ILE A 236 -17.15 -10.35 -4.30
CA ILE A 236 -15.94 -10.26 -3.47
C ILE A 236 -16.03 -11.37 -2.41
N PRO A 237 -14.93 -12.09 -2.12
CA PRO A 237 -14.92 -13.05 -1.01
C PRO A 237 -15.23 -12.37 0.33
N ASP A 238 -15.88 -13.10 1.23
CA ASP A 238 -16.07 -12.66 2.62
C ASP A 238 -14.74 -12.77 3.39
N LYS A 239 -13.84 -11.84 3.08
CA LYS A 239 -12.50 -11.74 3.66
C LYS A 239 -12.26 -10.30 4.07
N GLN A 240 -12.17 -10.08 5.37
CA GLN A 240 -11.74 -8.82 5.94
C GLN A 240 -10.29 -8.92 6.38
N PHE A 241 -9.57 -7.81 6.26
CA PHE A 241 -8.21 -7.68 6.75
C PHE A 241 -8.25 -6.82 8.00
N GLU A 242 -7.66 -7.31 9.08
CA GLU A 242 -7.38 -6.48 10.24
C GLU A 242 -6.30 -5.47 9.86
N THR A 243 -6.54 -4.19 10.10
CA THR A 243 -5.65 -3.10 9.69
C THR A 243 -5.30 -2.21 10.87
N GLY A 244 -4.14 -1.56 10.79
CA GLY A 244 -3.64 -0.77 11.91
C GLY A 244 -2.38 0.01 11.57
N ILE A 245 -1.85 0.66 12.60
CA ILE A 245 -0.58 1.38 12.54
C ILE A 245 0.50 0.37 12.91
N PHE A 246 1.12 -0.18 11.87
CA PHE A 246 2.24 -1.10 12.01
C PHE A 246 3.40 -0.57 11.18
N ASP A 247 4.60 -1.05 11.49
CA ASP A 247 5.80 -0.69 10.74
C ASP A 247 6.73 -1.89 10.60
N TRP A 248 7.48 -1.90 9.50
CA TRP A 248 8.57 -2.85 9.27
C TRP A 248 9.91 -2.19 9.64
N LYS A 249 10.58 -2.70 10.67
CA LYS A 249 11.95 -2.29 11.02
C LYS A 249 12.98 -3.23 10.42
N TYR A 250 13.92 -2.65 9.67
CA TYR A 250 15.08 -3.37 9.16
C TYR A 250 16.14 -3.52 10.25
N MET A 251 16.66 -4.73 10.43
CA MET A 251 17.80 -5.00 11.30
C MET A 251 18.80 -5.91 10.57
N PRO A 252 20.01 -5.43 10.25
CA PRO A 252 21.04 -6.28 9.66
C PRO A 252 21.49 -7.32 10.67
N LEU A 253 21.69 -8.56 10.23
CA LEU A 253 22.39 -9.56 11.04
C LEU A 253 23.88 -9.42 10.74
N GLN A 254 24.73 -9.39 11.78
CA GLN A 254 26.18 -9.38 11.60
C GLN A 254 26.58 -10.59 10.75
N THR A 255 27.01 -10.30 9.53
CA THR A 255 27.51 -11.28 8.57
C THR A 255 28.99 -11.02 8.37
N ASP A 256 29.72 -12.09 8.07
CA ASP A 256 31.12 -12.00 7.63
C ASP A 256 31.25 -10.94 6.53
N GLN A 257 32.10 -9.93 6.75
CA GLN A 257 32.31 -8.82 5.82
C GLN A 257 32.88 -9.29 4.46
N HIS A 258 33.35 -10.52 4.36
CA HIS A 258 33.94 -11.09 3.15
C HIS A 258 33.02 -12.11 2.45
N SER A 259 31.78 -12.25 2.93
CA SER A 259 30.76 -13.12 2.33
C SER A 259 30.01 -12.40 1.21
N ASP A 260 29.89 -13.06 0.05
CA ASP A 260 29.03 -12.63 -1.06
C ASP A 260 27.52 -12.63 -0.72
N ARG A 261 27.16 -12.92 0.53
CA ARG A 261 25.79 -13.04 1.01
C ARG A 261 25.64 -12.32 2.35
N SER A 262 24.60 -11.50 2.43
CA SER A 262 24.17 -10.81 3.64
C SER A 262 22.82 -11.34 4.11
N TYR A 263 22.64 -11.34 5.43
CA TYR A 263 21.40 -11.75 6.08
C TYR A 263 20.88 -10.58 6.91
N PHE A 264 19.56 -10.40 6.90
CA PHE A 264 18.91 -9.36 7.68
C PHE A 264 17.53 -9.84 8.10
N VAL A 265 16.99 -9.19 9.11
CA VAL A 265 15.62 -9.41 9.54
C VAL A 265 14.78 -8.16 9.33
N LYS A 266 13.52 -8.37 8.95
CA LYS A 266 12.48 -7.36 9.09
C LYS A 266 11.62 -7.72 10.30
N LEU A 267 11.44 -6.77 11.20
CA LEU A 267 10.59 -6.88 12.38
C LEU A 267 9.30 -6.14 12.09
N PHE A 268 8.16 -6.81 12.20
CA PHE A 268 6.86 -6.18 12.09
C PHE A 268 6.36 -5.86 13.50
N GLU A 269 6.03 -4.62 13.75
CA GLU A 269 5.66 -4.13 15.09
C GLU A 269 4.51 -3.14 15.02
N ILE A 270 3.82 -2.96 16.14
CA ILE A 270 2.82 -1.92 16.32
C ILE A 270 3.56 -0.66 16.78
N SER A 271 3.74 0.34 15.91
CA SER A 271 4.24 1.70 16.24
C SER A 271 5.19 1.80 17.46
N ASP A 272 6.42 1.27 17.35
CA ASP A 272 7.47 1.25 18.40
C ASP A 272 7.22 0.37 19.63
N GLU A 273 6.24 -0.54 19.60
CA GLU A 273 6.03 -1.58 20.61
C GLU A 273 6.82 -2.87 20.30
N GLN A 274 6.50 -3.96 21.00
CA GLN A 274 7.13 -5.26 20.77
C GLN A 274 6.82 -5.78 19.35
N PRO A 275 7.80 -6.41 18.68
CA PRO A 275 7.56 -7.06 17.40
C PRO A 275 6.52 -8.17 17.56
N ILE A 276 5.68 -8.33 16.55
CA ILE A 276 4.66 -9.39 16.48
C ILE A 276 5.00 -10.45 15.43
N LEU A 277 5.93 -10.13 14.51
CA LEU A 277 6.39 -11.04 13.47
C LEU A 277 7.83 -10.71 13.07
N ILE A 278 8.61 -11.76 12.79
CA ILE A 278 9.98 -11.64 12.29
C ILE A 278 10.07 -12.30 10.91
N GLN A 279 10.74 -11.66 9.97
CA GLN A 279 11.08 -12.25 8.68
C GLN A 279 12.59 -12.25 8.48
N LEU A 280 13.16 -13.41 8.19
CA LEU A 280 14.57 -13.56 7.84
C LEU A 280 14.73 -13.53 6.31
N PHE A 281 15.59 -12.64 5.85
CA PHE A 281 15.94 -12.52 4.44
C PHE A 281 17.42 -12.81 4.20
N ARG A 282 17.70 -13.24 2.97
CA ARG A 282 19.03 -13.30 2.38
C ARG A 282 19.08 -12.35 1.19
N SER A 283 20.14 -11.56 1.10
CA SER A 283 20.49 -10.83 -0.10
C SER A 283 21.88 -11.26 -0.57
N ASN A 284 22.13 -11.20 -1.88
CA ASN A 284 23.46 -11.44 -2.42
C ASN A 284 24.20 -10.10 -2.42
N HIS A 285 25.38 -10.04 -1.84
CA HIS A 285 26.27 -8.91 -2.02
C HIS A 285 26.74 -8.91 -3.48
N ARG A 286 26.50 -7.80 -4.17
CA ARG A 286 27.09 -7.55 -5.49
C ARG A 286 27.84 -6.23 -5.36
N GLU A 287 29.15 -6.27 -5.53
CA GLU A 287 29.92 -5.04 -5.69
C GLU A 287 29.42 -4.33 -6.95
N LEU A 288 29.01 -3.08 -6.79
CA LEU A 288 28.69 -2.20 -7.91
C LEU A 288 29.96 -1.92 -8.69
N GLN A 289 29.88 -1.92 -10.02
CA GLN A 289 30.95 -1.39 -10.84
C GLN A 289 31.10 0.12 -10.59
N GLU A 290 32.29 0.69 -10.82
CA GLU A 290 32.54 2.12 -10.57
C GLU A 290 31.57 3.05 -11.35
N GLU A 291 31.12 2.61 -12.52
CA GLU A 291 30.10 3.31 -13.33
C GLU A 291 28.71 3.25 -12.68
N GLU A 292 28.35 2.12 -12.06
CA GLU A 292 27.09 1.94 -11.32
C GLU A 292 27.11 2.76 -10.01
N LYS A 293 28.26 2.89 -9.34
CA LYS A 293 28.43 3.71 -8.13
C LYS A 293 28.21 5.21 -8.37
N GLN A 294 28.45 5.69 -9.58
CA GLN A 294 28.28 7.11 -9.95
C GLN A 294 26.83 7.47 -10.28
N LEU A 295 25.98 6.49 -10.53
CA LEU A 295 24.58 6.66 -10.93
C LEU A 295 23.58 6.49 -9.78
N VAL A 296 24.05 6.04 -8.60
CA VAL A 296 23.20 5.66 -7.46
C VAL A 296 23.42 6.63 -6.31
N ASP A 297 22.35 7.27 -5.85
CA ASP A 297 22.37 8.09 -4.63
C ASP A 297 22.60 7.18 -3.41
N MET A 298 23.52 7.57 -2.51
CA MET A 298 24.08 6.70 -1.46
C MET A 298 23.06 6.25 -0.40
N GLU A 299 21.88 6.89 -0.33
CA GLU A 299 20.76 6.48 0.53
C GLU A 299 19.91 5.36 -0.09
N GLU A 300 19.96 5.15 -1.41
CA GLU A 300 19.27 4.09 -2.14
C GLU A 300 20.22 2.99 -2.61
N ILE A 301 21.01 2.41 -1.70
CA ILE A 301 21.57 1.08 -1.95
C ILE A 301 20.42 0.06 -1.89
N ARG A 302 19.50 0.13 -2.87
CA ARG A 302 18.72 -1.02 -3.31
C ARG A 302 19.74 -1.95 -3.92
N THR A 303 20.29 -2.83 -3.10
CA THR A 303 21.10 -3.94 -3.56
C THR A 303 20.40 -4.54 -4.78
N PHE A 304 21.06 -4.54 -5.95
CA PHE A 304 20.50 -5.05 -7.22
C PHE A 304 20.13 -6.55 -7.14
N SER A 305 20.37 -7.19 -6.00
CA SER A 305 19.90 -8.51 -5.63
C SER A 305 18.55 -8.43 -4.91
N VAL A 306 17.55 -9.05 -5.52
CA VAL A 306 16.23 -9.22 -4.91
C VAL A 306 16.38 -10.02 -3.60
N PRO A 307 16.03 -9.46 -2.42
CA PRO A 307 16.06 -10.21 -1.18
C PRO A 307 15.14 -11.41 -1.26
N ARG A 308 15.65 -12.56 -0.84
CA ARG A 308 14.87 -13.80 -0.77
C ARG A 308 14.44 -14.02 0.68
N LEU A 309 13.14 -14.10 0.90
CA LEU A 309 12.58 -14.53 2.18
C LEU A 309 13.01 -15.98 2.43
N LEU A 310 13.66 -16.21 3.57
CA LEU A 310 14.08 -17.53 4.01
C LEU A 310 13.06 -18.12 4.98
N LEU A 311 12.65 -17.33 5.98
CA LEU A 311 11.77 -17.77 7.05
C LEU A 311 10.86 -16.65 7.53
N ARG A 312 9.64 -17.02 7.90
CA ARG A 312 8.69 -16.20 8.65
C ARG A 312 8.54 -16.84 10.03
N ILE A 313 8.74 -16.05 11.08
CA ILE A 313 8.88 -16.52 12.45
C ILE A 313 7.85 -15.80 13.31
N ASP A 314 7.01 -16.60 13.96
CA ASP A 314 6.12 -16.21 15.06
C ASP A 314 6.60 -16.83 16.38
N LYS A 315 5.88 -16.62 17.48
CA LYS A 315 6.24 -17.17 18.80
C LYS A 315 6.28 -18.70 18.84
N THR A 316 5.54 -19.36 17.97
CA THR A 316 5.38 -20.83 17.95
C THR A 316 6.36 -21.53 17.02
N THR A 317 7.09 -20.78 16.21
CA THR A 317 8.00 -21.31 15.19
C THR A 317 9.22 -21.99 15.82
N ASP A 318 9.46 -23.27 15.54
CA ASP A 318 10.75 -23.90 15.88
C ASP A 318 11.84 -23.41 14.92
N ILE A 319 12.56 -22.36 15.33
CA ILE A 319 13.61 -21.72 14.52
C ILE A 319 14.73 -22.72 14.19
N SER A 320 15.08 -23.61 15.11
CA SER A 320 16.18 -24.56 14.89
C SER A 320 15.83 -25.56 13.79
N GLN A 321 14.59 -26.04 13.77
CA GLN A 321 14.10 -26.92 12.71
C GLN A 321 13.90 -26.15 11.39
N ALA A 322 13.33 -24.95 11.45
CA ALA A 322 13.04 -24.14 10.27
C ALA A 322 14.31 -23.69 9.53
N LEU A 323 15.38 -23.33 10.26
CA LEU A 323 16.65 -22.97 9.62
C LEU A 323 17.29 -24.16 8.90
N LYS A 324 17.14 -25.39 9.41
CA LYS A 324 17.67 -26.61 8.76
C LYS A 324 17.00 -26.91 7.44
N THR A 325 15.70 -26.67 7.33
CA THR A 325 14.92 -26.90 6.10
C THR A 325 14.97 -25.72 5.13
N SER A 326 15.44 -24.56 5.58
CA SER A 326 15.66 -23.40 4.72
C SER A 326 16.95 -23.54 3.89
N SER A 327 17.07 -22.79 2.81
CA SER A 327 18.31 -22.75 2.01
C SER A 327 19.50 -22.15 2.77
N LEU A 328 19.29 -21.60 3.98
CA LEU A 328 20.36 -21.08 4.83
C LEU A 328 21.35 -22.18 5.26
N SER A 329 20.89 -23.41 5.44
CA SER A 329 21.72 -24.53 5.90
C SER A 329 22.81 -24.93 4.90
N GLU A 330 22.58 -24.66 3.62
CA GLU A 330 23.54 -24.86 2.53
C GLU A 330 24.44 -23.63 2.33
N ASP A 331 23.96 -22.45 2.74
CA ASP A 331 24.50 -21.17 2.30
C ASP A 331 25.34 -20.41 3.33
N ALA A 332 25.18 -20.72 4.62
CA ALA A 332 25.86 -20.04 5.72
C ALA A 332 26.91 -20.94 6.38
N SER A 333 28.06 -20.37 6.75
CA SER A 333 29.05 -21.09 7.55
C SER A 333 28.45 -21.52 8.92
N PRO A 334 28.96 -22.59 9.56
CA PRO A 334 28.48 -23.01 10.87
C PRO A 334 28.54 -21.90 11.95
N ALA A 335 29.53 -21.02 11.85
CA ALA A 335 29.66 -19.86 12.74
C ALA A 335 28.56 -18.82 12.50
N GLN A 336 28.30 -18.45 11.24
CA GLN A 336 27.21 -17.54 10.86
C GLN A 336 25.85 -18.12 11.26
N MET A 337 25.63 -19.41 11.00
CA MET A 337 24.39 -20.10 11.39
C MET A 337 24.13 -19.99 12.89
N LYS A 338 25.17 -20.18 13.73
CA LYS A 338 25.05 -20.04 15.19
C LYS A 338 24.70 -18.61 15.62
N VAL A 339 25.31 -17.61 15.01
CA VAL A 339 25.02 -16.19 15.29
C VAL A 339 23.58 -15.85 14.89
N ILE A 340 23.15 -16.26 13.70
CA ILE A 340 21.79 -16.04 13.19
C ILE A 340 20.77 -16.73 14.11
N LEU A 341 20.98 -18.01 14.45
CA LEU A 341 20.10 -18.77 15.34
C LEU A 341 19.94 -18.06 16.69
N ASN A 342 21.06 -17.72 17.36
CA ASN A 342 21.03 -17.07 18.66
C ASN A 342 20.29 -15.72 18.60
N ARG A 343 20.52 -14.94 17.54
CA ARG A 343 19.86 -13.63 17.38
C ARG A 343 18.36 -13.78 17.13
N LEU A 344 17.96 -14.73 16.30
CA LEU A 344 16.54 -15.00 16.02
C LEU A 344 15.81 -15.53 17.24
N GLN A 345 16.42 -16.42 18.04
CA GLN A 345 15.84 -16.89 19.31
C GLN A 345 15.65 -15.74 20.31
N ALA A 346 16.65 -14.88 20.48
CA ALA A 346 16.55 -13.70 21.35
C ALA A 346 15.48 -12.69 20.90
N LEU A 347 15.22 -12.60 19.59
CA LEU A 347 14.12 -11.78 19.05
C LEU A 347 12.76 -12.46 19.22
N GLN A 348 12.70 -13.78 19.06
CA GLN A 348 11.46 -14.56 19.23
C GLN A 348 10.93 -14.50 20.66
N GLU A 349 11.81 -14.46 21.66
CA GLU A 349 11.44 -14.26 23.08
C GLU A 349 10.71 -12.93 23.33
N GLN A 350 10.86 -11.94 22.45
CA GLN A 350 10.20 -10.64 22.54
C GLN A 350 8.82 -10.62 21.86
N LEU A 351 8.44 -11.69 21.16
CA LEU A 351 7.13 -11.80 20.53
C LEU A 351 6.04 -12.06 21.59
N PRO A 352 4.86 -11.42 21.47
CA PRO A 352 3.79 -11.47 22.47
C PRO A 352 3.16 -12.85 22.62
#